data_AF-A0A2E9MUU2-F1
#
_entry.id   AF-A0A2E9MUU2-F1
#
_cell.length_a   1.000
_cell.length_b   1.000
_cell.length_c   1.000
_cell.angle_alpha   90.00
_cell.angle_beta   90.00
_cell.angle_gamma   90.00
#
_symmetry.space_group_name_H-M   'P 1'
#
loop_
_entity.id
_entity.type
_entity.pdbx_description
1 polymer ?
#
loop_
_entity_poly.entity_id
_entity_poly.type
_entity_poly.pdbx_seq_one_letter_code
_entity_poly.pdbx_strand_id
1 'polypeptide(L)'
;MKMNSKTLFSSAGLVGIAVALLVSVVIISFLPSLRIDLTEDKLYTLSEGSRNIVSNLENPIELRFFYSERATEDQPQIRAYGTRVQELLEEIVIASDGNLSLSVIDPEP
;
A
#
# COMPACT_ATOMS: atom_id res chain seq x y z
N MET A 1 14.55 -4.03 -33.23
CA MET A 1 13.55 -4.92 -33.87
C MET A 1 12.28 -4.11 -34.10
N LYS A 2 11.88 -3.84 -35.35
CA LYS A 2 10.70 -3.00 -35.66
C LYS A 2 9.45 -3.89 -35.56
N MET A 3 8.71 -3.80 -34.46
CA MET A 3 7.53 -4.63 -34.23
C MET A 3 6.39 -4.14 -35.14
N ASN A 4 5.81 -5.03 -35.94
CA ASN A 4 4.75 -4.68 -36.88
C ASN A 4 3.45 -4.47 -36.09
N SER A 5 2.86 -3.27 -36.11
CA SER A 5 1.69 -2.95 -35.27
C SER A 5 0.52 -3.92 -35.48
N LYS A 6 0.40 -4.49 -36.69
CA LYS A 6 -0.61 -5.51 -37.03
C LYS A 6 -0.50 -6.79 -36.19
N THR A 7 0.68 -7.16 -35.69
CA THR A 7 0.84 -8.36 -34.85
C THR A 7 0.36 -8.13 -33.41
N LEU A 8 0.44 -6.90 -32.90
CA LEU A 8 -0.06 -6.53 -31.57
C LEU A 8 -1.59 -6.60 -31.48
N PHE A 9 -2.28 -6.19 -32.55
CA PHE A 9 -3.74 -6.19 -32.62
C PHE A 9 -4.34 -7.51 -33.13
N SER A 10 -3.52 -8.55 -33.34
CA SER A 10 -4.00 -9.90 -33.64
C SER A 10 -4.55 -10.57 -32.37
N SER A 11 -5.41 -11.59 -32.52
CA SER A 11 -5.94 -12.33 -31.36
C SER A 11 -4.83 -12.92 -30.48
N ALA A 12 -3.79 -13.49 -31.09
CA ALA A 12 -2.62 -14.02 -30.37
C ALA A 12 -1.81 -12.89 -29.70
N GLY A 13 -1.67 -11.74 -30.36
CA GLY A 13 -1.02 -10.55 -29.80
C GLY A 13 -1.75 -10.01 -28.58
N LEU A 14 -3.09 -9.93 -28.63
CA LEU A 14 -3.92 -9.49 -27.51
C LEU A 14 -3.84 -10.45 -26.33
N VAL A 15 -3.85 -11.76 -26.57
CA VAL A 15 -3.64 -12.77 -25.51
C VAL A 15 -2.25 -12.60 -24.89
N GLY A 16 -1.21 -12.40 -25.71
CA GLY A 16 0.14 -12.15 -25.20
C GLY A 16 0.23 -10.89 -24.33
N ILE A 17 -0.41 -9.79 -24.72
CA ILE A 17 -0.48 -8.55 -23.93
C ILE A 17 -1.24 -8.79 -22.63
N ALA A 18 -2.38 -9.48 -22.66
CA ALA A 18 -3.17 -9.78 -21.47
C ALA A 18 -2.35 -10.60 -20.45
N VAL A 19 -1.64 -11.63 -20.91
CA VAL A 19 -0.75 -12.42 -20.06
C VAL A 19 0.39 -11.56 -19.50
N ALA A 20 1.03 -10.73 -20.32
CA ALA A 20 2.09 -9.85 -19.86
C ALA A 20 1.60 -8.84 -18.80
N LEU A 21 0.40 -8.30 -18.97
CA LEU A 21 -0.22 -7.40 -17.99
C LEU A 21 -0.52 -8.13 -16.68
N LEU A 22 -1.10 -9.33 -16.74
CA LEU A 22 -1.36 -10.14 -15.55
C LEU A 22 -0.07 -10.46 -14.79
N VAL A 23 0.97 -10.91 -15.49
CA VAL A 23 2.28 -11.18 -14.89
C VAL A 23 2.87 -9.91 -14.26
N SER A 24 2.76 -8.77 -14.93
CA SER A 24 3.23 -7.49 -14.40
C SER A 24 2.51 -7.10 -13.11
N VAL A 25 1.19 -7.25 -13.06
CA VAL A 25 0.39 -6.99 -11.85
C VAL A 25 0.86 -7.88 -10.71
N VAL A 26 1.01 -9.18 -10.96
CA VAL A 26 1.49 -10.13 -9.94
C VAL A 26 2.87 -9.74 -9.42
N ILE A 27 3.83 -9.42 -10.29
CA ILE A 27 5.18 -9.00 -9.88
C ILE A 27 5.12 -7.73 -9.03
N ILE A 28 4.34 -6.72 -9.45
CA ILE A 28 4.21 -5.45 -8.72
C ILE A 28 3.60 -5.68 -7.34
N SER A 29 2.63 -6.58 -7.20
CA SER A 29 2.03 -6.94 -5.91
C SER A 29 3.03 -7.54 -4.90
N PHE A 30 4.15 -8.11 -5.36
CA PHE A 30 5.24 -8.60 -4.51
C PHE A 30 6.31 -7.56 -4.18
N LEU A 31 6.18 -6.32 -4.67
CA LEU A 31 7.12 -5.22 -4.43
C LEU A 31 6.45 -4.05 -3.69
N PRO A 32 5.85 -4.27 -2.49
CA PRO A 32 5.15 -3.21 -1.76
C PRO A 32 6.07 -2.06 -1.33
N SER A 33 7.38 -2.29 -1.24
CA SER A 33 8.38 -1.28 -0.96
C SER A 33 8.64 -0.30 -2.11
N LEU A 34 8.17 -0.60 -3.33
CA LEU A 34 8.27 0.29 -4.49
C LEU A 34 7.06 1.24 -4.61
N ARG A 35 6.55 1.72 -3.47
CA ARG A 35 5.50 2.73 -3.42
C ARG A 35 6.10 4.12 -3.50
N ILE A 36 5.57 4.94 -4.40
CA ILE A 36 5.95 6.35 -4.53
C ILE A 36 4.75 7.17 -4.05
N ASP A 37 4.97 8.00 -3.03
CA ASP A 37 3.98 8.96 -2.56
C ASP A 37 3.89 10.13 -3.54
N LEU A 38 2.74 10.28 -4.18
CA LEU A 38 2.44 11.33 -5.17
C LEU A 38 1.59 12.47 -4.58
N THR A 39 1.38 12.50 -3.26
CA THR A 39 0.64 13.59 -2.62
C THR A 39 1.47 14.88 -2.56
N GLU A 40 0.80 16.03 -2.63
CA GLU A 40 1.45 17.36 -2.68
C GLU A 40 2.45 17.58 -1.53
N ASP A 41 2.05 17.17 -0.32
CA ASP A 41 2.86 17.32 0.90
C ASP A 41 3.53 16.02 1.37
N LYS A 42 3.57 14.98 0.53
CA LYS A 42 4.11 13.67 0.89
C LYS A 42 3.51 13.11 2.20
N LEU A 43 2.18 13.15 2.29
CA LEU A 43 1.38 12.84 3.47
C LEU A 43 1.62 11.43 4.02
N TYR A 44 2.23 10.54 3.24
CA TYR A 44 2.50 9.13 3.56
C TYR A 44 4.00 8.80 3.52
N THR A 45 4.86 9.79 3.29
CA THR A 45 6.31 9.59 3.34
C THR A 45 6.81 9.73 4.77
N LEU A 46 7.42 8.67 5.28
CA LEU A 46 8.05 8.71 6.59
C LEU A 46 9.26 9.65 6.59
N SER A 47 9.40 10.42 7.67
CA SER A 47 10.65 11.14 7.95
C SER A 47 11.82 10.16 8.08
N GLU A 48 13.04 10.61 7.82
CA GLU A 48 14.25 9.80 7.99
C GLU A 48 14.37 9.26 9.43
N GLY A 49 14.02 10.09 10.43
CA GLY A 49 14.02 9.69 11.83
C GLY A 49 13.01 8.58 12.13
N SER A 50 11.77 8.72 11.64
CA SER A 50 10.73 7.70 11.80
C SER A 50 11.14 6.37 11.16
N ARG A 51 11.66 6.42 9.92
CA ARG A 51 12.16 5.25 9.22
C ARG A 51 13.28 4.56 9.98
N ASN A 52 14.27 5.33 10.46
CA ASN A 52 15.39 4.78 11.23
C ASN A 52 14.94 4.14 12.55
N ILE A 53 13.92 4.68 13.22
CA ILE A 53 13.39 4.06 14.45
C ILE A 53 12.79 2.69 14.13
N VAL A 54 11.91 2.62 13.14
CA VAL A 54 11.15 1.38 12.86
C VAL A 54 11.99 0.29 12.20
N SER A 55 13.01 0.65 11.42
CA SER A 55 13.93 -0.33 10.82
C SER A 55 14.91 -0.95 11.83
N ASN A 56 15.11 -0.30 13.00
CA ASN A 56 16.02 -0.77 14.04
C ASN A 56 15.30 -1.39 15.24
N LEU A 57 14.03 -1.80 15.08
CA LEU A 57 13.30 -2.50 16.13
C LEU A 57 13.98 -3.84 16.45
N GLU A 58 14.35 -4.04 17.72
CA GLU A 58 15.05 -5.26 18.17
C GLU A 58 14.12 -6.46 18.33
N ASN A 59 12.83 -6.22 18.58
CA ASN A 59 11.83 -7.25 18.84
C ASN A 59 10.57 -6.97 18.01
N PRO A 60 9.82 -8.01 17.60
CA PRO A 60 8.53 -7.84 16.96
C PRO A 60 7.54 -7.09 17.86
N ILE A 61 6.87 -6.09 17.31
CA ILE A 61 5.86 -5.28 18.01
C ILE A 61 4.55 -5.29 17.21
N GLU A 62 3.41 -5.30 17.91
CA GLU A 62 2.09 -5.13 17.31
C GLU A 62 1.56 -3.71 17.56
N LEU A 63 1.23 -3.00 16.48
CA LEU A 63 0.39 -1.81 16.51
C LEU A 63 -1.08 -2.21 16.42
N ARG A 64 -1.89 -1.71 17.35
CA ARG A 64 -3.34 -1.90 17.34
C ARG A 64 -4.02 -0.57 17.01
N PHE A 65 -4.70 -0.51 15.88
CA PHE A 65 -5.45 0.65 15.43
C PHE A 65 -6.93 0.40 15.63
N PHE A 66 -7.51 1.06 16.64
CA PHE A 66 -8.93 0.96 16.94
C PHE A 66 -9.70 2.02 16.16
N TYR A 67 -10.51 1.58 15.20
CA TYR A 67 -11.25 2.47 14.32
C TYR A 67 -12.51 1.78 13.83
N SER A 68 -13.65 2.47 13.96
CA SER A 68 -14.94 1.96 13.50
C SER A 68 -15.44 2.75 12.29
N GLU A 69 -15.56 2.07 11.15
CA GLU A 69 -16.20 2.66 9.97
C GLU A 69 -17.67 2.96 10.22
N ARG A 70 -18.36 2.08 10.95
CA ARG A 70 -19.79 2.24 11.30
C ARG A 70 -20.02 3.46 12.19
N ALA A 71 -19.19 3.66 13.20
CA ALA A 71 -19.33 4.81 14.09
C ALA A 71 -19.04 6.16 13.40
N THR A 72 -18.45 6.14 12.21
CA THR A 72 -18.03 7.34 11.46
C THR A 72 -18.77 7.50 10.12
N GLU A 73 -19.82 6.70 9.89
CA GLU A 73 -20.59 6.67 8.64
C GLU A 73 -21.24 8.03 8.29
N ASP A 74 -21.62 8.82 9.29
CA ASP A 74 -22.22 10.14 9.08
C ASP A 74 -21.19 11.29 9.09
N GLN A 75 -19.90 10.98 9.22
CA GLN A 75 -18.81 11.97 9.31
C GLN A 75 -17.74 11.71 8.25
N PRO A 76 -17.96 12.12 6.99
CA PRO A 76 -17.03 11.87 5.88
C PRO A 76 -15.60 12.34 6.13
N GLN A 77 -15.43 13.47 6.81
CA GLN A 77 -14.11 14.01 7.18
C GLN A 77 -13.35 13.12 8.17
N ILE A 78 -14.05 12.48 9.10
CA ILE A 78 -13.45 11.53 10.05
C ILE A 78 -13.09 10.24 9.31
N ARG A 79 -13.93 9.78 8.37
CA ARG A 79 -13.60 8.62 7.53
C ARG A 79 -12.33 8.83 6.73
N ALA A 80 -12.25 9.95 6.00
CA ALA A 80 -11.07 10.27 5.22
C ALA A 80 -9.81 10.35 6.09
N TYR A 81 -9.92 10.90 7.29
CA TYR A 81 -8.81 10.93 8.24
C TYR A 81 -8.43 9.54 8.76
N GLY A 82 -9.41 8.69 9.08
CA GLY A 82 -9.20 7.30 9.50
C GLY A 82 -8.45 6.49 8.45
N THR A 83 -8.88 6.58 7.19
CA THR A 83 -8.16 5.97 6.05
C THR A 83 -6.73 6.46 5.98
N ARG A 84 -6.51 7.78 6.06
CA ARG A 84 -5.17 8.35 6.01
C ARG A 84 -4.27 7.85 7.15
N VAL A 85 -4.81 7.74 8.37
CA VAL A 85 -4.06 7.22 9.53
C VAL A 85 -3.69 5.75 9.30
N GLN A 86 -4.63 4.93 8.84
CA GLN A 86 -4.36 3.53 8.55
C GLN A 86 -3.26 3.37 7.49
N GLU A 87 -3.36 4.08 6.36
CA GLU A 87 -2.36 4.07 5.29
C GLU A 87 -0.97 4.50 5.80
N LEU A 88 -0.90 5.53 6.65
CA LEU A 88 0.38 5.93 7.28
C LEU A 88 0.94 4.81 8.18
N LEU A 89 0.10 4.14 8.97
CA LEU A 89 0.53 3.02 9.82
C LEU A 89 1.02 1.83 8.98
N GLU A 90 0.41 1.57 7.82
CA GLU A 90 0.87 0.56 6.87
C GLU A 90 2.26 0.91 6.31
N GLU A 91 2.54 2.17 5.98
CA GLU A 91 3.88 2.60 5.55
C GLU A 91 4.93 2.44 6.67
N ILE A 92 4.55 2.70 7.92
CA ILE A 92 5.39 2.42 9.10
C ILE A 92 5.70 0.92 9.21
N VAL A 93 4.72 0.04 9.01
CA VAL A 93 4.91 -1.42 8.98
C VAL A 93 5.85 -1.83 7.86
N ILE A 94 5.66 -1.32 6.64
CA ILE A 94 6.52 -1.62 5.49
C ILE A 94 7.98 -1.22 5.77
N ALA A 95 8.21 -0.10 6.45
CA ALA A 95 9.54 0.37 6.80
C ALA A 95 10.21 -0.39 7.97
N SER A 96 9.51 -1.30 8.64
CA SER A 96 10.00 -2.00 9.84
C SER A 96 10.80 -3.28 9.59
N ASP A 97 11.01 -3.63 8.32
CA ASP A 97 11.68 -4.89 7.91
C ASP A 97 11.05 -6.15 8.54
N GLY A 98 9.74 -6.12 8.81
CA GLY A 98 8.97 -7.24 9.35
C GLY A 98 8.89 -7.30 10.88
N ASN A 99 9.52 -6.37 11.59
CA ASN A 99 9.47 -6.30 13.07
C ASN A 99 8.26 -5.54 13.62
N LEU A 100 7.38 -5.03 12.76
CA LEU A 100 6.14 -4.38 13.15
C LEU A 100 4.97 -5.01 12.42
N SER A 101 3.89 -5.30 13.13
CA SER A 101 2.60 -5.71 12.55
C SER A 101 1.50 -4.71 12.89
N LEU A 102 0.50 -4.59 12.03
CA LEU A 102 -0.68 -3.76 12.27
C LEU A 102 -1.92 -4.63 12.40
N SER A 103 -2.69 -4.40 13.47
CA SER A 103 -4.00 -4.98 13.73
C SER A 103 -5.04 -3.87 13.74
N VAL A 104 -5.93 -3.88 12.73
CA VAL A 104 -7.04 -2.93 12.64
C VAL A 104 -8.24 -3.57 13.32
N ILE A 105 -8.77 -2.89 14.34
CA ILE A 105 -9.80 -3.42 15.23
C ILE A 105 -11.01 -2.49 15.13
N ASP A 106 -12.15 -3.04 14.70
CA ASP A 106 -13.44 -2.35 14.82
C ASP A 106 -13.96 -2.55 16.26
N PRO A 107 -13.97 -1.51 17.11
CA PRO A 107 -14.49 -1.63 18.46
C PRO A 107 -16.01 -1.79 18.41
N GLU A 108 -16.52 -2.93 18.88
CA GLU A 108 -17.94 -3.06 19.20
C GLU A 108 -18.28 -2.17 20.42
N PRO A 109 -19.44 -1.49 20.43
CA PRO A 109 -19.91 -0.69 21.55
C PRO A 109 -20.36 -1.52 22.76
#